data_AF-A0A964E845-F1
#
_entry.id   AF-A0A964E845-F1
#
_cell.length_a   1.000
_cell.length_b   1.000
_cell.length_c   1.000
_cell.angle_alpha   90.00
_cell.angle_beta   90.00
_cell.angle_gamma   90.00
#
_symmetry.space_group_name_H-M   'P 1'
#
loop_
_entity.id
_entity.type
_entity.pdbx_description
1 polymer ?
#
loop_
_entity_poly.entity_id
_entity_poly.type
_entity_poly.pdbx_seq_one_letter_code
_entity_poly.pdbx_strand_id
1 'polypeptide(L)'
;MKFTGLLFIISVMSFLSSCSGKPTDEEKKIAIETILEEYNECVADAESNQDCKTFTARAICEYNGIDDLKKDGQYIMYNEIYDFIKAGDSWKSLGFAPDQEVMKEAQDLANQGYAVIAINTEDKHKFVVLIVKGELSKSGKWDAEVPSCAAFFPASSSLEAFINKTINYAWSKPEGVEFFVKR
;
A
#
# COMPACT_ATOMS: atom_id res chain seq x y z
N MET A 1 -69.73 0.32 3.08
CA MET A 1 -68.75 0.37 4.19
C MET A 1 -67.37 0.63 3.59
N LYS A 2 -66.70 1.68 4.04
CA LYS A 2 -65.35 2.11 3.60
C LYS A 2 -64.30 1.20 4.25
N PHE A 3 -63.31 0.73 3.51
CA PHE A 3 -62.05 0.23 4.07
C PHE A 3 -60.89 1.00 3.43
N THR A 4 -60.54 2.11 4.09
CA THR A 4 -59.16 2.55 4.35
C THR A 4 -58.32 1.32 4.73
N GLY A 5 -57.17 1.01 4.16
CA GLY A 5 -56.05 1.87 3.83
C GLY A 5 -54.87 1.42 4.69
N LEU A 6 -53.81 0.86 4.08
CA LEU A 6 -52.46 0.87 4.65
C LEU A 6 -51.47 0.46 3.56
N LEU A 7 -50.94 1.45 2.83
CA LEU A 7 -49.72 1.26 2.04
C LEU A 7 -48.54 1.34 3.00
N PHE A 8 -47.83 0.23 3.21
CA PHE A 8 -46.52 0.23 3.85
C PHE A 8 -45.51 0.79 2.85
N ILE A 9 -45.17 2.07 2.99
CA ILE A 9 -44.03 2.67 2.30
C ILE A 9 -42.78 2.25 3.08
N ILE A 10 -42.07 1.24 2.58
CA ILE A 10 -40.73 0.90 3.06
C ILE A 10 -39.80 2.02 2.56
N SER A 11 -39.54 2.99 3.44
CA SER A 11 -38.52 3.99 3.24
C SER A 11 -37.16 3.29 3.27
N VAL A 12 -36.56 3.12 2.10
CA VAL A 12 -35.16 2.72 1.97
C VAL A 12 -34.34 3.91 2.49
N MET A 13 -33.91 3.84 3.74
CA MET A 13 -32.87 4.72 4.27
C MET A 13 -31.60 4.44 3.49
N SER A 14 -31.35 5.26 2.48
CA SER A 14 -30.05 5.36 1.83
C SER A 14 -29.04 5.77 2.90
N PHE A 15 -28.20 4.82 3.34
CA PHE A 15 -26.98 5.13 4.07
C PHE A 15 -26.09 5.94 3.13
N LEU A 16 -26.19 7.26 3.21
CA LEU A 16 -25.17 8.16 2.71
C LEU A 16 -23.96 7.97 3.64
N SER A 17 -23.11 6.99 3.31
CA SER A 17 -21.82 6.84 3.96
C SER A 17 -20.98 8.05 3.55
N SER A 18 -20.89 9.01 4.47
CA SER A 18 -19.98 10.15 4.37
C SER A 18 -18.55 9.63 4.48
N CYS A 19 -17.95 9.19 3.39
CA CYS A 19 -16.54 8.79 3.33
C CYS A 19 -15.66 10.03 3.47
N SER A 20 -15.35 10.42 4.71
CA SER A 20 -14.34 11.44 5.01
C SER A 20 -13.45 11.04 6.20
N GLY A 21 -13.48 9.77 6.59
CA GLY A 21 -12.58 9.21 7.61
C GLY A 21 -11.42 8.47 6.95
N LYS A 22 -10.24 8.52 7.59
CA LYS A 22 -9.15 7.58 7.30
C LYS A 22 -9.67 6.15 7.54
N PRO A 23 -9.27 5.14 6.73
CA PRO A 23 -9.67 3.76 6.95
C PRO A 23 -9.28 3.29 8.36
N THR A 24 -10.18 2.56 9.02
CA THR A 24 -9.94 1.87 10.28
C THR A 24 -8.95 0.73 10.10
N ASP A 25 -8.31 0.27 11.18
CA ASP A 25 -7.34 -0.84 11.11
C ASP A 25 -7.96 -2.12 10.50
N GLU A 26 -9.23 -2.39 10.78
CA GLU A 26 -9.95 -3.54 10.21
C GLU A 26 -10.20 -3.35 8.71
N GLU A 27 -10.64 -2.16 8.27
CA GLU A 27 -10.81 -1.87 6.84
C GLU A 27 -9.49 -1.96 6.08
N LYS A 28 -8.39 -1.49 6.68
CA LYS A 28 -7.04 -1.61 6.11
C LYS A 28 -6.60 -3.06 5.95
N LYS A 29 -6.88 -3.89 6.96
CA LYS A 29 -6.56 -5.31 6.94
C LYS A 29 -7.36 -6.02 5.84
N ILE A 30 -8.67 -5.79 5.78
CA ILE A 30 -9.54 -6.35 4.74
C ILE A 30 -9.03 -5.92 3.36
N ALA A 31 -8.77 -4.62 3.16
CA ALA A 31 -8.31 -4.11 1.88
C ALA A 31 -7.01 -4.80 1.42
N ILE A 32 -6.01 -4.90 2.30
CA ILE A 32 -4.70 -5.45 1.90
C ILE A 32 -4.74 -6.97 1.69
N GLU A 33 -5.59 -7.69 2.43
CA GLU A 33 -5.83 -9.14 2.23
C GLU A 33 -6.58 -9.40 0.92
N THR A 34 -7.66 -8.66 0.65
CA THR A 34 -8.42 -8.75 -0.62
C THR A 34 -7.55 -8.41 -1.83
N ILE A 35 -6.75 -7.35 -1.76
CA ILE A 35 -5.85 -6.97 -2.87
C ILE A 35 -4.78 -8.04 -3.10
N LEU A 36 -4.32 -8.75 -2.06
CA LEU A 36 -3.37 -9.86 -2.23
C LEU A 36 -4.01 -11.04 -2.95
N GLU A 37 -5.25 -11.40 -2.58
CA GLU A 37 -6.01 -12.47 -3.24
C GLU A 37 -6.25 -12.13 -4.72
N GLU A 38 -6.78 -10.95 -5.01
CA GLU A 38 -7.03 -10.47 -6.37
C GLU A 38 -5.74 -10.35 -7.20
N TYR A 39 -4.61 -9.99 -6.58
CA TYR A 39 -3.32 -9.96 -7.26
C TYR A 39 -2.89 -11.37 -7.68
N ASN A 40 -3.04 -12.35 -6.78
CA ASN A 40 -2.66 -13.73 -7.06
C ASN A 40 -3.54 -14.33 -8.16
N GLU A 41 -4.84 -14.02 -8.18
CA GLU A 41 -5.75 -14.39 -9.27
C GLU A 41 -5.33 -13.73 -10.59
N CYS A 42 -5.06 -12.42 -10.58
CA CYS A 42 -4.59 -11.71 -11.75
C CYS A 42 -3.33 -12.36 -12.34
N VAL A 43 -2.33 -12.69 -11.51
CA VAL A 43 -1.08 -13.32 -11.98
C VAL A 43 -1.32 -14.72 -12.54
N ALA A 44 -2.28 -15.48 -11.99
CA ALA A 44 -2.61 -16.82 -12.48
C ALA A 44 -3.27 -16.78 -13.87
N ASP A 45 -4.08 -15.75 -14.13
CA ASP A 45 -4.88 -15.62 -15.36
C ASP A 45 -4.29 -14.65 -16.39
N ALA A 46 -3.22 -13.91 -16.05
CA ALA A 46 -2.63 -12.89 -16.90
C ALA A 46 -2.10 -13.45 -18.23
N GLU A 47 -2.53 -12.86 -19.33
CA GLU A 47 -1.94 -13.10 -20.64
C GLU A 47 -0.65 -12.28 -20.81
N SER A 48 -0.49 -11.22 -20.01
CA SER A 48 0.63 -10.31 -20.05
C SER A 48 1.05 -9.84 -18.65
N ASN A 49 2.35 -9.68 -18.45
CA ASN A 49 2.92 -9.06 -17.23
C ASN A 49 2.43 -7.62 -16.99
N GLN A 50 1.72 -7.00 -17.94
CA GLN A 50 1.14 -5.66 -17.79
C GLN A 50 -0.16 -5.68 -16.98
N ASP A 51 -0.88 -6.80 -16.97
CA ASP A 51 -2.27 -6.87 -16.51
C ASP A 51 -2.40 -6.60 -15.00
N CYS A 52 -1.37 -6.94 -14.23
CA CYS A 52 -1.36 -6.82 -12.76
C CYS A 52 -0.47 -5.68 -12.23
N LYS A 53 0.02 -4.77 -13.09
CA LYS A 53 1.02 -3.77 -12.67
C LYS A 53 0.51 -2.64 -11.80
N THR A 54 -0.80 -2.48 -11.72
CA THR A 54 -1.45 -1.40 -10.96
C THR A 54 -1.67 -1.76 -9.49
N PHE A 55 -1.52 -3.03 -9.12
CA PHE A 55 -1.81 -3.54 -7.77
C PHE A 55 -0.99 -2.87 -6.68
N THR A 56 0.28 -2.53 -6.93
CA THR A 56 1.11 -1.80 -5.95
C THR A 56 0.54 -0.42 -5.64
N ALA A 57 0.18 0.36 -6.67
CA ALA A 57 -0.42 1.67 -6.51
C ALA A 57 -1.81 1.58 -5.85
N ARG A 58 -2.61 0.59 -6.25
CA ARG A 58 -3.90 0.29 -5.65
C ARG A 58 -3.80 -0.03 -4.16
N ALA A 59 -2.87 -0.90 -3.79
CA ALA A 59 -2.63 -1.27 -2.40
C ALA A 59 -2.27 -0.06 -1.53
N ILE A 60 -1.35 0.79 -2.00
CA ILE A 60 -0.96 2.02 -1.30
C ILE A 60 -2.17 2.94 -1.11
N CYS A 61 -2.96 3.14 -2.17
CA CYS A 61 -4.13 4.01 -2.13
C CYS A 61 -5.23 3.49 -1.20
N GLU A 62 -5.67 2.24 -1.37
CA GLU A 62 -6.79 1.68 -0.61
C GLU A 62 -6.43 1.44 0.86
N TYR A 63 -5.20 0.96 1.14
CA TYR A 63 -4.73 0.79 2.52
C TYR A 63 -4.64 2.12 3.28
N ASN A 64 -4.30 3.22 2.61
CA ASN A 64 -4.14 4.51 3.26
C ASN A 64 -5.36 5.43 3.11
N GLY A 65 -6.34 5.08 2.28
CA GLY A 65 -7.49 5.93 1.96
C GLY A 65 -7.07 7.20 1.19
N ILE A 66 -6.13 7.06 0.26
CA ILE A 66 -5.65 8.15 -0.61
C ILE A 66 -5.90 7.79 -2.09
N ASP A 67 -5.87 8.78 -2.98
CA ASP A 67 -6.08 8.58 -4.42
C ASP A 67 -4.92 9.12 -5.28
N ASP A 68 -3.84 9.56 -4.64
CA ASP A 68 -2.74 10.27 -5.30
C ASP A 68 -2.03 9.48 -6.40
N LEU A 69 -2.00 8.15 -6.31
CA LEU A 69 -1.38 7.30 -7.34
C LEU A 69 -2.36 6.95 -8.47
N LYS A 70 -3.36 7.80 -8.71
CA LYS A 70 -4.27 7.71 -9.85
C LYS A 70 -3.98 8.80 -10.89
N LYS A 71 -4.05 8.42 -12.16
CA LYS A 71 -4.04 9.33 -13.31
C LYS A 71 -5.27 9.03 -14.16
N ASP A 72 -6.05 10.06 -14.49
CA ASP A 72 -7.29 9.93 -15.27
C ASP A 72 -8.28 8.91 -14.66
N GLY A 73 -8.31 8.82 -13.32
CA GLY A 73 -9.17 7.91 -12.56
C GLY A 73 -8.67 6.45 -12.49
N GLN A 74 -7.52 6.14 -13.08
CA GLN A 74 -6.90 4.81 -13.07
C GLN A 74 -5.62 4.81 -12.24
N TYR A 75 -5.33 3.72 -11.52
CA TYR A 75 -4.07 3.56 -10.81
C TYR A 75 -2.88 3.54 -11.78
N ILE A 76 -1.79 4.24 -11.45
CA ILE A 76 -0.55 4.17 -12.22
C ILE A 76 0.13 2.81 -12.04
N MET A 77 1.01 2.45 -12.98
CA MET A 77 1.78 1.22 -12.89
C MET A 77 2.88 1.33 -11.82
N TYR A 78 3.28 0.21 -11.22
CA TYR A 78 4.29 0.20 -10.16
C TYR A 78 5.61 0.90 -10.57
N ASN A 79 6.03 0.75 -11.83
CA ASN A 79 7.27 1.32 -12.34
C ASN A 79 7.17 2.83 -12.62
N GLU A 80 5.97 3.42 -12.51
CA GLU A 80 5.75 4.87 -12.62
C GLU A 80 5.74 5.55 -11.25
N ILE A 81 5.58 4.79 -10.15
CA ILE A 81 5.41 5.34 -8.79
C ILE A 81 6.61 6.22 -8.41
N TYR A 82 7.84 5.74 -8.60
CA TYR A 82 9.03 6.50 -8.21
C TYR A 82 9.10 7.86 -8.92
N ASP A 83 8.95 7.88 -10.24
CA ASP A 83 8.99 9.12 -11.02
C ASP A 83 7.82 10.05 -10.64
N PHE A 84 6.63 9.47 -10.40
CA PHE A 84 5.46 10.21 -9.97
C PHE A 84 5.70 10.93 -8.62
N ILE A 85 6.18 10.21 -7.61
CA ILE A 85 6.38 10.80 -6.28
C ILE A 85 7.54 11.80 -6.23
N LYS A 86 8.53 11.67 -7.13
CA LYS A 86 9.66 12.60 -7.25
C LYS A 86 9.31 13.88 -8.02
N ALA A 87 8.35 13.81 -8.93
CA ALA A 87 7.89 14.96 -9.72
C ALA A 87 6.94 15.89 -8.94
N GLY A 88 6.26 15.36 -7.92
CA GLY A 88 5.32 16.12 -7.09
C GLY A 88 5.90 16.58 -5.75
N ASP A 89 5.18 17.48 -5.07
CA ASP A 89 5.53 17.98 -3.72
C ASP A 89 4.79 17.23 -2.59
N SER A 90 3.92 16.29 -2.95
CA SER A 90 3.00 15.63 -2.03
C SER A 90 3.65 14.49 -1.23
N TRP A 91 4.78 13.98 -1.70
CA TRP A 91 5.59 12.97 -1.04
C TRP A 91 6.93 13.56 -0.61
N LYS A 92 7.39 13.20 0.58
CA LYS A 92 8.69 13.64 1.10
C LYS A 92 9.56 12.46 1.44
N SER A 93 10.84 12.54 1.07
CA SER A 93 11.86 11.61 1.52
C SER A 93 12.04 11.72 3.04
N LEU A 94 12.11 10.57 3.70
CA LEU A 94 12.51 10.44 5.11
C LEU A 94 14.00 10.15 5.24
N GLY A 95 14.62 9.57 4.21
CA GLY A 95 16.03 9.17 4.20
C GLY A 95 16.24 7.72 3.73
N PHE A 96 17.45 7.21 3.91
CA PHE A 96 17.87 5.90 3.40
C PHE A 96 18.14 4.89 4.53
N ALA A 97 17.88 3.61 4.27
CA ALA A 97 18.40 2.52 5.09
C ALA A 97 19.94 2.40 4.97
N PRO A 98 20.66 1.86 5.97
CA PRO A 98 20.15 1.30 7.23
C PRO A 98 20.07 2.33 8.38
N ASP A 99 19.84 3.61 8.12
CA ASP A 99 19.67 4.59 9.20
C ASP A 99 18.49 4.18 10.11
N GLN A 100 18.81 3.86 11.36
CA GLN A 100 17.86 3.32 12.32
C GLN A 100 16.77 4.33 12.69
N GLU A 101 17.09 5.63 12.71
CA GLU A 101 16.10 6.67 13.01
C GLU A 101 15.13 6.85 11.84
N VAL A 102 15.60 6.72 10.59
CA VAL A 102 14.73 6.75 9.40
C VAL A 102 13.76 5.56 9.42
N MET A 103 14.25 4.36 9.71
CA MET A 103 13.39 3.16 9.75
C MET A 103 12.37 3.24 10.89
N LYS A 104 12.76 3.79 12.03
CA LYS A 104 11.85 4.04 13.16
C LYS A 104 10.79 5.08 12.82
N GLU A 105 11.19 6.22 12.26
CA GLU A 105 10.27 7.28 11.84
C GLU A 105 9.27 6.74 10.80
N ALA A 106 9.72 5.93 9.84
CA ALA A 106 8.87 5.30 8.84
C ALA A 106 7.79 4.40 9.47
N GLN A 107 8.17 3.55 10.44
CA GLN A 107 7.22 2.68 11.14
C GLN A 107 6.26 3.51 12.02
N ASP A 108 6.75 4.52 12.73
CA ASP A 108 5.94 5.40 13.58
C ASP A 108 4.90 6.19 12.77
N LEU A 109 5.27 6.68 11.59
CA LEU A 109 4.36 7.37 10.67
C LEU A 109 3.30 6.43 10.09
N ALA A 110 3.69 5.20 9.71
CA ALA A 110 2.73 4.19 9.27
C ALA A 110 1.72 3.84 10.39
N ASN A 111 2.20 3.74 11.64
CA ASN A 111 1.36 3.50 12.82
C ASN A 111 0.39 4.65 13.12
N GLN A 112 0.77 5.89 12.78
CA GLN A 112 -0.10 7.08 12.83
C GLN A 112 -1.05 7.19 11.62
N GLY A 113 -0.98 6.22 10.70
CA GLY A 113 -1.87 6.13 9.54
C GLY A 113 -1.46 6.99 8.35
N TYR A 114 -0.22 7.47 8.28
CA TYR A 114 0.32 8.08 7.07
C TYR A 114 0.62 7.01 6.02
N ALA A 115 0.54 7.37 4.73
CA ALA A 115 1.03 6.50 3.66
C ALA A 115 2.55 6.59 3.62
N VAL A 116 3.21 5.47 3.89
CA VAL A 116 4.67 5.37 3.92
C VAL A 116 5.07 4.23 2.99
N ILE A 117 6.02 4.51 2.09
CA ILE A 117 6.55 3.52 1.15
C ILE A 117 8.07 3.49 1.24
N ALA A 118 8.65 2.36 0.86
CA ALA A 118 10.08 2.24 0.64
C ALA A 118 10.34 1.80 -0.80
N ILE A 119 11.41 2.33 -1.39
CA ILE A 119 11.79 2.07 -2.78
C ILE A 119 13.28 1.81 -2.81
N ASN A 120 13.71 0.74 -3.46
CA ASN A 120 15.13 0.62 -3.80
C ASN A 120 15.44 1.48 -5.03
N THR A 121 16.03 2.65 -4.81
CA THR A 121 16.37 3.61 -5.85
C THR A 121 17.56 3.19 -6.72
N GLU A 122 18.29 2.14 -6.33
CA GLU A 122 19.36 1.55 -7.14
C GLU A 122 18.85 0.39 -8.00
N ASP A 123 17.70 -0.21 -7.64
CA ASP A 123 17.05 -1.23 -8.45
C ASP A 123 16.57 -0.67 -9.79
N LYS A 124 16.76 -1.46 -10.86
CA LYS A 124 16.30 -1.15 -12.21
C LYS A 124 14.78 -1.07 -12.29
N HIS A 125 14.10 -1.92 -11.52
CA HIS A 125 12.64 -2.03 -11.54
C HIS A 125 11.97 -1.07 -10.56
N LYS A 126 12.76 -0.34 -9.75
CA LYS A 126 12.27 0.56 -8.70
C LYS A 126 11.19 -0.11 -7.86
N PHE A 127 11.46 -1.35 -7.44
CA PHE A 127 10.51 -2.11 -6.63
C PHE A 127 10.06 -1.27 -5.43
N VAL A 128 8.75 -1.23 -5.18
CA VAL A 128 8.11 -0.42 -4.13
C VAL A 128 7.43 -1.35 -3.15
N VAL A 129 7.62 -1.10 -1.86
CA VAL A 129 6.86 -1.76 -0.79
C VAL A 129 6.10 -0.73 0.04
N LEU A 130 4.92 -1.12 0.49
CA LEU A 130 4.10 -0.35 1.43
C LEU A 130 4.54 -0.68 2.85
N ILE A 131 4.85 0.32 3.66
CA ILE A 131 5.07 0.13 5.11
C ILE A 131 3.70 0.06 5.78
N VAL A 132 3.46 -1.04 6.50
CA VAL A 132 2.18 -1.32 7.16
C VAL A 132 2.28 -1.07 8.65
N LYS A 133 1.13 -0.85 9.29
CA LYS A 133 1.05 -0.77 10.75
C LYS A 133 1.64 -2.02 11.40
N GLY A 134 2.46 -1.84 12.43
CA GLY A 134 3.14 -2.92 13.11
C GLY A 134 4.28 -2.43 14.00
N GLU A 135 5.10 -3.38 14.44
CA GLU A 135 6.27 -3.12 15.26
C GLU A 135 7.54 -3.28 14.42
N LEU A 136 8.60 -2.56 14.81
CA LEU A 136 9.94 -2.86 14.32
C LEU A 136 10.34 -4.27 14.73
N SER A 137 11.09 -4.96 13.87
CA SER A 137 11.58 -6.31 14.13
C SER A 137 13.06 -6.43 13.80
N LYS A 138 13.82 -7.14 14.64
CA LYS A 138 15.25 -7.33 14.40
C LYS A 138 15.51 -8.15 13.13
N SER A 139 16.28 -7.59 12.21
CA SER A 139 16.82 -8.29 11.03
C SER A 139 18.27 -8.68 11.28
N GLY A 140 18.55 -9.98 11.40
CA GLY A 140 19.93 -10.47 11.44
C GLY A 140 20.70 -10.25 10.12
N LYS A 141 19.99 -10.09 8.99
CA LYS A 141 20.62 -9.82 7.68
C LYS A 141 21.08 -8.38 7.52
N TRP A 142 20.33 -7.43 8.09
CA TRP A 142 20.64 -6.00 8.00
C TRP A 142 21.33 -5.46 9.25
N ASP A 143 21.43 -6.28 10.31
CA ASP A 143 21.93 -5.90 11.64
C ASP A 143 21.24 -4.64 12.20
N ALA A 144 19.92 -4.55 11.99
CA ALA A 144 19.10 -3.40 12.35
C ALA A 144 17.68 -3.84 12.73
N GLU A 145 16.92 -2.96 13.38
CA GLU A 145 15.48 -3.12 13.58
C GLU A 145 14.75 -2.51 12.38
N VAL A 146 13.92 -3.32 11.72
CA VAL A 146 13.35 -2.95 10.42
C VAL A 146 11.82 -2.92 10.43
N PRO A 147 11.19 -2.10 9.58
CA PRO A 147 9.74 -1.98 9.52
C PRO A 147 9.04 -3.23 8.96
N SER A 148 7.76 -3.34 9.30
CA SER A 148 6.81 -4.25 8.66
C SER A 148 6.30 -3.66 7.34
N CYS A 149 6.21 -4.48 6.30
CA CYS A 149 5.78 -4.07 4.98
C CYS A 149 4.92 -5.13 4.26
N ALA A 150 4.34 -4.67 3.16
CA ALA A 150 3.63 -5.47 2.18
C ALA A 150 4.13 -5.11 0.78
N ALA A 151 4.08 -6.07 -0.13
CA ALA A 151 4.41 -5.86 -1.52
C ALA A 151 3.51 -6.66 -2.45
N PHE A 152 3.14 -6.00 -3.53
CA PHE A 152 2.34 -6.52 -4.63
C PHE A 152 3.16 -6.25 -5.88
N PHE A 153 3.25 -7.21 -6.78
CA PHE A 153 4.22 -7.17 -7.89
C PHE A 153 5.68 -7.09 -7.44
N PRO A 154 6.22 -8.14 -6.79
CA PRO A 154 7.65 -8.26 -6.55
C PRO A 154 8.44 -8.26 -7.86
N ALA A 155 9.51 -7.46 -7.93
CA ALA A 155 10.34 -7.31 -9.13
C ALA A 155 11.10 -8.60 -9.54
N SER A 156 11.15 -9.61 -8.66
CA SER A 156 11.80 -10.91 -8.90
C SER A 156 10.77 -12.03 -8.95
N SER A 157 10.90 -12.94 -9.90
CA SER A 157 10.10 -14.18 -9.99
C SER A 157 10.29 -15.13 -8.80
N SER A 158 11.32 -14.92 -7.98
CA SER A 158 11.59 -15.70 -6.78
C SER A 158 10.91 -15.18 -5.52
N LEU A 159 10.26 -14.02 -5.61
CA LEU A 159 9.59 -13.38 -4.50
C LEU A 159 8.10 -13.39 -4.83
N GLU A 160 7.28 -13.96 -3.95
CA GLU A 160 5.82 -13.92 -4.08
C GLU A 160 5.30 -12.60 -3.49
N ALA A 161 4.10 -12.17 -3.87
CA ALA A 161 3.47 -11.06 -3.17
C ALA A 161 3.23 -11.42 -1.70
N PHE A 162 3.30 -10.44 -0.81
CA PHE A 162 3.25 -10.69 0.63
C PHE A 162 2.69 -9.52 1.40
N ILE A 163 2.14 -9.83 2.57
CA ILE A 163 1.71 -8.87 3.58
C ILE A 163 2.37 -9.21 4.91
N ASN A 164 2.55 -8.22 5.78
CA ASN A 164 3.04 -8.38 7.15
C ASN A 164 4.39 -9.13 7.24
N LYS A 165 5.30 -8.87 6.31
CA LYS A 165 6.71 -9.31 6.39
C LYS A 165 7.59 -8.14 6.77
N THR A 166 8.80 -8.41 7.24
CA THR A 166 9.79 -7.35 7.47
C THR A 166 10.43 -6.91 6.15
N ILE A 167 10.86 -5.65 6.06
CA ILE A 167 11.41 -5.07 4.81
C ILE A 167 12.60 -5.85 4.23
N ASN A 168 13.38 -6.53 5.06
CA ASN A 168 14.50 -7.37 4.64
C ASN A 168 14.06 -8.69 3.92
N TYR A 169 12.75 -8.91 3.79
CA TYR A 169 12.17 -9.91 2.89
C TYR A 169 12.12 -9.39 1.44
N ALA A 170 11.89 -8.08 1.26
CA ALA A 170 11.84 -7.42 -0.04
C ALA A 170 13.24 -7.26 -0.67
N TRP A 171 14.22 -6.87 0.15
CA TRP A 171 15.61 -6.68 -0.30
C TRP A 171 16.60 -7.39 0.62
N SER A 172 17.58 -8.06 0.02
CA SER A 172 18.61 -8.79 0.76
C SER A 172 19.57 -7.86 1.51
N LYS A 173 19.71 -6.61 1.07
CA LYS A 173 20.56 -5.60 1.68
C LYS A 173 19.85 -4.23 1.77
N PRO A 174 20.26 -3.36 2.70
CA PRO A 174 19.63 -2.06 2.90
C PRO A 174 20.05 -0.99 1.88
N GLU A 175 21.19 -1.16 1.17
CA GLU A 175 21.70 -0.09 0.31
C GLU A 175 20.72 0.26 -0.82
N GLY A 176 20.59 1.58 -1.06
CA GLY A 176 19.67 2.12 -2.05
C GLY A 176 18.20 2.15 -1.63
N VAL A 177 17.82 1.60 -0.47
CA VAL A 177 16.42 1.65 0.01
C VAL A 177 16.13 3.02 0.64
N GLU A 178 15.31 3.81 -0.03
CA GLU A 178 14.84 5.13 0.42
C GLU A 178 13.38 5.05 0.90
N PHE A 179 13.07 5.73 2.00
CA PHE A 179 11.72 5.82 2.55
C PHE A 179 11.07 7.15 2.18
N PHE A 180 9.78 7.09 1.86
CA PHE A 180 8.97 8.26 1.53
C PHE A 180 7.66 8.24 2.33
N VAL A 181 7.20 9.43 2.72
CA VAL A 181 5.89 9.62 3.36
C VAL A 181 5.04 10.60 2.55
N LYS A 182 3.75 10.28 2.44
CA LYS A 182 2.74 11.21 1.94
C LYS A 182 2.43 12.27 3.01
N ARG A 183 2.68 13.54 2.71
CA ARG A 183 2.36 14.67 3.58
C ARG A 183 1.17 15.48 3.10
#